data_AF-A0A5P9EYQ3-F1
#
_entry.id   AF-A0A5P9EYQ3-F1
#
_cell.length_a   1.000
_cell.length_b   1.000
_cell.length_c   1.000
_cell.angle_alpha   90.00
_cell.angle_beta   90.00
_cell.angle_gamma   90.00
#
_symmetry.space_group_name_H-M   'P 1'
#
loop_
_entity.id
_entity.type
_entity.pdbx_description
1 polymer ?
#
loop_
_entity_poly.entity_id
_entity_poly.type
_entity_poly.pdbx_seq_one_letter_code
_entity_poly.pdbx_strand_id
1 'polypeptide(L)'
;MNLIEARDRFIDALEVAEGRPEFVIVSHAKLWWSEFKKWECSDSVSKAFHESRLSIRVYNNWEGIDGSSKWHSIYDSTMATPFGESNSRKYTYKYDVSGNGVLARTKPSFFYNGPGSQSLKYKYGLHDLSASLLTPGKPISEQLFLALDQGKHGAVAVFMPLPEPEDMYLLHAVDHIVKKYPESPLCSLFREYRSKMTRIKLAYENDIGAQMTAFDRRSSSPKLGEKLKYGLGRKIKEKGAPNFGTRMVTQEDHERLAENAFHYKDILTAEKRAKYNEITIAYRQHGDGSTSFPMFGVWNSHVKSFDVFDINSGQYTGEKILDCPPRLG
;
A
#
# COMPACT_ATOMS: atom_id res chain seq x y z
N MET A 1 9.18 -1.39 27.65
CA MET A 1 7.78 -1.27 27.18
C MET A 1 7.70 -2.00 25.85
N ASN A 2 6.68 -2.81 25.65
CA ASN A 2 6.44 -3.48 24.37
C ASN A 2 5.48 -2.65 23.48
N LEU A 3 5.31 -3.06 22.21
CA LEU A 3 4.44 -2.35 21.26
C LEU A 3 2.97 -2.28 21.74
N ILE A 4 2.46 -3.34 22.36
CA ILE A 4 1.08 -3.40 22.85
C ILE A 4 0.86 -2.35 23.94
N GLU A 5 1.73 -2.31 24.96
CA GLU A 5 1.67 -1.32 26.03
C GLU A 5 1.78 0.12 25.50
N ALA A 6 2.62 0.35 24.49
CA ALA A 6 2.78 1.67 23.88
C ALA A 6 1.54 2.09 23.07
N ARG A 7 0.89 1.13 22.40
CA ARG A 7 -0.36 1.29 21.67
C ARG A 7 -1.50 1.64 22.61
N ASP A 8 -1.70 0.87 23.67
CA ASP A 8 -2.78 1.08 24.65
C ASP A 8 -2.69 2.48 25.28
N ARG A 9 -1.49 2.88 25.72
CA ARG A 9 -1.26 4.24 26.24
C ARG A 9 -1.56 5.33 25.23
N PHE A 10 -1.34 5.07 23.94
CA PHE A 10 -1.65 6.04 22.90
C PHE A 10 -3.15 6.12 22.64
N ILE A 11 -3.87 4.98 22.68
CA ILE A 11 -5.33 4.94 22.62
C ILE A 11 -5.93 5.75 23.79
N ASP A 12 -5.50 5.47 25.03
CA ASP A 12 -5.95 6.20 26.23
C ASP A 12 -5.72 7.72 26.07
N ALA A 13 -4.56 8.11 25.55
CA ALA A 13 -4.25 9.51 25.32
C ALA A 13 -5.13 10.17 24.24
N LEU A 14 -5.58 9.41 23.24
CA LEU A 14 -6.49 9.90 22.21
C LEU A 14 -7.92 10.09 22.75
N GLU A 15 -8.38 9.21 23.65
CA GLU A 15 -9.71 9.27 24.26
C GLU A 15 -9.85 10.42 25.28
N VAL A 16 -8.82 10.63 26.11
CA VAL A 16 -8.81 11.73 27.10
C VAL A 16 -8.68 13.11 26.43
N ALA A 17 -8.28 13.15 25.16
CA ALA A 17 -7.88 14.37 24.48
C ALA A 17 -8.98 15.30 23.97
N GLU A 18 -10.26 15.01 24.21
CA GLU A 18 -11.39 15.79 23.71
C GLU A 18 -11.38 17.29 24.13
N GLY A 19 -10.45 17.72 25.00
CA GLY A 19 -10.27 19.12 25.47
C GLY A 19 -8.92 19.83 25.23
N ARG A 20 -7.98 19.26 24.46
CA ARG A 20 -6.57 19.73 24.18
C ARG A 20 -5.46 19.38 25.22
N PRO A 21 -5.00 18.14 25.29
CA PRO A 21 -3.71 17.80 25.90
C PRO A 21 -2.68 17.45 24.81
N GLU A 22 -2.41 18.39 23.89
CA GLU A 22 -1.55 18.17 22.70
C GLU A 22 -0.17 17.59 23.07
N PHE A 23 0.39 18.00 24.21
CA PHE A 23 1.68 17.50 24.70
C PHE A 23 1.64 16.00 25.07
N VAL A 24 0.55 15.55 25.70
CA VAL A 24 0.38 14.16 26.13
C VAL A 24 0.26 13.27 24.89
N ILE A 25 -0.61 13.64 23.94
CA ILE A 25 -0.79 12.91 22.68
C ILE A 25 0.54 12.79 21.92
N VAL A 26 1.29 13.89 21.77
CA VAL A 26 2.58 13.89 21.06
C VAL A 26 3.59 12.95 21.73
N SER A 27 3.62 12.91 23.06
CA SER A 27 4.55 12.06 23.81
C SER A 27 4.23 10.58 23.64
N HIS A 28 2.95 10.21 23.74
CA HIS A 28 2.50 8.83 23.51
C HIS A 28 2.63 8.40 22.04
N ALA A 29 2.36 9.29 21.09
CA ALA A 29 2.57 9.03 19.67
C ALA A 29 4.04 8.73 19.36
N LYS A 30 4.99 9.47 19.96
CA LYS A 30 6.43 9.21 19.83
C LYS A 30 6.84 7.88 20.43
N LEU A 31 6.29 7.53 21.59
CA LEU A 31 6.56 6.27 22.26
C LEU A 31 6.06 5.08 21.43
N TRP A 32 4.78 5.10 21.01
CA TRP A 32 4.20 4.11 20.11
C TRP A 32 5.03 3.97 18.83
N TRP A 33 5.36 5.08 18.17
CA TRP A 33 6.14 5.05 16.93
C TRP A 33 7.52 4.41 17.13
N SER A 34 8.21 4.74 18.23
CA SER A 34 9.51 4.14 18.51
C SER A 34 9.42 2.62 18.69
N GLU A 35 8.43 2.12 19.43
CA GLU A 35 8.23 0.68 19.62
C GLU A 35 7.74 0.00 18.34
N PHE A 36 6.90 0.67 17.54
CA PHE A 36 6.44 0.17 16.24
C PHE A 36 7.61 -0.07 15.28
N LYS A 37 8.54 0.88 15.18
CA LYS A 37 9.72 0.72 14.30
C LYS A 37 10.67 -0.36 14.79
N LYS A 38 10.82 -0.55 16.12
CA LYS A 38 11.60 -1.68 16.68
C LYS A 38 10.93 -3.02 16.34
N TRP A 39 9.60 -3.10 16.44
CA TRP A 39 8.85 -4.29 16.06
C TRP A 39 9.02 -4.60 14.57
N GLU A 40 8.93 -3.61 13.68
CA GLU A 40 9.22 -3.81 12.24
C GLU A 40 10.67 -4.26 11.99
N CYS A 41 11.65 -3.81 12.79
CA CYS A 41 13.03 -4.33 12.66
C CYS A 41 13.16 -5.82 12.99
N SER A 42 12.19 -6.40 13.70
CA SER A 42 12.14 -7.84 14.02
C SER A 42 11.31 -8.65 13.02
N ASP A 43 10.75 -8.02 11.98
CA ASP A 43 9.93 -8.73 11.01
C ASP A 43 10.78 -9.63 10.09
N SER A 44 10.15 -10.71 9.65
CA SER A 44 10.69 -11.64 8.66
C SER A 44 9.57 -12.09 7.74
N VAL A 45 9.92 -12.66 6.58
CA VAL A 45 8.94 -13.14 5.61
C VAL A 45 8.05 -14.23 6.22
N SER A 46 8.66 -15.19 6.94
CA SER A 46 7.92 -16.27 7.60
C SER A 46 6.97 -15.72 8.66
N LYS A 47 7.45 -14.84 9.56
CA LYS A 47 6.61 -14.22 10.60
C LYS A 47 5.43 -13.47 9.99
N ALA A 48 5.68 -12.56 9.07
CA ALA A 48 4.65 -11.78 8.42
C ALA A 48 3.66 -12.63 7.61
N PHE A 49 4.12 -13.72 6.98
CA PHE A 49 3.25 -14.64 6.25
C PHE A 49 2.28 -15.37 7.19
N HIS A 50 2.79 -15.95 8.29
CA HIS A 50 1.95 -16.67 9.26
C HIS A 50 1.03 -15.77 10.07
N GLU A 51 1.42 -14.51 10.30
CA GLU A 51 0.56 -13.50 10.91
C GLU A 51 -0.42 -12.86 9.91
N SER A 52 -0.46 -13.34 8.65
CA SER A 52 -1.34 -12.85 7.59
C SER A 52 -1.14 -11.37 7.24
N ARG A 53 0.11 -10.89 7.33
CA ARG A 53 0.53 -9.50 7.06
C ARG A 53 1.43 -9.36 5.84
N LEU A 54 1.88 -10.47 5.24
CA LEU A 54 2.78 -10.41 4.10
C LEU A 54 2.02 -10.03 2.84
N SER A 55 2.44 -8.95 2.19
CA SER A 55 2.00 -8.59 0.85
C SER A 55 3.06 -8.95 -0.19
N ILE A 56 2.59 -9.25 -1.39
CA ILE A 56 3.44 -9.53 -2.55
C ILE A 56 2.95 -8.78 -3.78
N ARG A 57 3.88 -8.19 -4.52
CA ARG A 57 3.62 -7.65 -5.86
C ARG A 57 4.54 -8.32 -6.87
N VAL A 58 4.00 -8.71 -8.01
CA VAL A 58 4.76 -9.41 -9.06
C VAL A 58 4.76 -8.58 -10.35
N TYR A 59 5.90 -8.56 -11.01
CA TYR A 59 6.10 -7.95 -12.31
C TYR A 59 6.50 -8.99 -13.34
N ASN A 60 6.01 -8.81 -14.57
CA ASN A 60 6.51 -9.58 -15.69
C ASN A 60 7.88 -9.03 -16.10
N ASN A 61 8.90 -9.90 -16.10
CA ASN A 61 10.25 -9.69 -16.61
C ASN A 61 11.15 -8.76 -15.76
N TRP A 62 12.47 -8.92 -15.96
CA TRP A 62 13.53 -8.06 -15.41
C TRP A 62 13.43 -6.60 -15.84
N GLU A 63 12.77 -6.30 -16.97
CA GLU A 63 12.45 -4.92 -17.37
C GLU A 63 11.60 -4.17 -16.33
N GLY A 64 10.90 -4.91 -15.45
CA GLY A 64 10.21 -4.34 -14.31
C GLY A 64 11.14 -3.78 -13.23
N ILE A 65 12.44 -4.08 -13.22
CA ILE A 65 13.42 -3.55 -12.26
C ILE A 65 13.94 -2.18 -12.72
N ASP A 66 14.44 -2.10 -13.95
CA ASP A 66 15.01 -0.88 -14.55
C ASP A 66 13.99 -0.03 -15.32
N GLY A 67 12.72 -0.45 -15.29
CA GLY A 67 11.66 0.16 -16.08
C GLY A 67 11.61 1.67 -15.90
N SER A 68 11.87 2.39 -16.98
CA SER A 68 11.66 3.84 -17.03
C SER A 68 10.22 4.13 -16.65
N SER A 69 10.02 5.03 -15.67
CA SER A 69 8.67 5.37 -15.23
C SER A 69 7.86 5.81 -16.44
N LYS A 70 6.74 5.12 -16.70
CA LYS A 70 5.94 5.38 -17.88
C LYS A 70 5.06 6.59 -17.62
N TRP A 71 4.85 7.40 -18.66
CA TRP A 71 3.79 8.40 -18.66
C TRP A 71 2.48 7.69 -18.97
N HIS A 72 1.54 7.79 -18.05
CA HIS A 72 0.19 7.29 -18.23
C HIS A 72 -0.75 8.46 -18.53
N SER A 73 -1.82 8.17 -19.26
CA SER A 73 -2.91 9.11 -19.48
C SER A 73 -4.17 8.56 -18.83
N ILE A 74 -4.88 9.38 -18.07
CA ILE A 74 -6.26 9.11 -17.66
C ILE A 74 -7.17 10.16 -18.28
N TYR A 75 -8.40 9.77 -18.56
CA TYR A 75 -9.42 10.66 -19.04
C TYR A 75 -10.34 11.01 -17.88
N ASP A 76 -10.59 12.30 -17.66
CA ASP A 76 -11.61 12.71 -16.71
C ASP A 76 -12.97 12.28 -17.21
N SER A 77 -13.40 11.28 -16.48
CA SER A 77 -14.66 10.59 -16.53
C SER A 77 -15.85 11.51 -16.33
N THR A 78 -15.73 12.40 -15.35
CA THR A 78 -16.87 13.05 -14.71
C THR A 78 -17.58 14.06 -15.60
N MET A 79 -17.04 14.31 -16.79
CA MET A 79 -17.56 15.22 -17.81
C MET A 79 -18.25 14.51 -19.00
N ALA A 80 -18.44 13.19 -18.96
CA ALA A 80 -19.27 12.51 -19.95
C ALA A 80 -20.73 12.95 -19.77
N THR A 81 -21.23 13.79 -20.67
CA THR A 81 -22.65 14.14 -20.73
C THR A 81 -23.47 12.90 -21.11
N PRO A 82 -24.77 12.83 -20.75
CA PRO A 82 -25.66 11.74 -21.18
C PRO A 82 -25.76 11.56 -22.70
N PHE A 83 -25.28 12.52 -23.48
CA PHE A 83 -25.43 12.61 -24.94
C PHE A 83 -24.15 12.31 -25.74
N GLY A 84 -23.12 11.74 -25.12
CA GLY A 84 -22.01 11.11 -25.86
C GLY A 84 -20.92 12.02 -26.43
N GLU A 85 -20.99 13.34 -26.23
CA GLU A 85 -19.89 14.25 -26.58
C GLU A 85 -18.88 14.30 -25.42
N SER A 86 -17.81 13.50 -25.52
CA SER A 86 -16.77 13.45 -24.50
C SER A 86 -15.79 14.62 -24.66
N ASN A 87 -16.06 15.74 -24.00
CA ASN A 87 -15.01 16.71 -23.64
C ASN A 87 -14.16 16.20 -22.46
N SER A 88 -13.71 14.94 -22.52
CA SER A 88 -12.93 14.33 -21.46
C SER A 88 -11.54 14.96 -21.43
N ARG A 89 -11.24 15.72 -20.37
CA ARG A 89 -9.89 16.24 -20.15
C ARG A 89 -8.92 15.08 -19.98
N LYS A 90 -7.85 15.07 -20.77
CA LYS A 90 -6.76 14.09 -20.66
C LYS A 90 -5.74 14.58 -19.65
N TYR A 91 -5.48 13.79 -18.62
CA TYR A 91 -4.43 14.04 -17.62
C TYR A 91 -3.27 13.10 -17.87
N THR A 92 -2.08 13.65 -18.07
CA THR A 92 -0.85 12.88 -18.12
C THR A 92 -0.16 12.90 -16.77
N TYR A 93 0.31 11.75 -16.32
CA TYR A 93 1.06 11.64 -15.07
C TYR A 93 2.12 10.56 -15.17
N LYS A 94 3.16 10.70 -14.35
CA LYS A 94 4.22 9.71 -14.21
C LYS A 94 3.74 8.62 -13.26
N TYR A 95 3.90 7.36 -13.63
CA TYR A 95 3.62 6.24 -12.74
C TYR A 95 4.79 5.27 -12.79
N ASP A 96 5.60 5.28 -11.73
CA ASP A 96 6.73 4.39 -11.61
C ASP A 96 6.29 3.15 -10.85
N VAL A 97 6.04 2.05 -11.56
CA VAL A 97 5.72 0.77 -10.92
C VAL A 97 6.93 -0.12 -10.77
N SER A 98 8.11 0.28 -11.25
CA SER A 98 9.30 -0.57 -11.28
C SER A 98 9.79 -0.96 -9.89
N GLY A 99 10.69 -1.95 -9.81
CA GLY A 99 11.37 -2.28 -8.56
C GLY A 99 12.17 -1.09 -8.00
N ASN A 100 12.83 -0.31 -8.85
CA ASN A 100 13.47 0.95 -8.47
C ASN A 100 12.44 1.99 -7.96
N GLY A 101 11.25 2.03 -8.57
CA GLY A 101 10.12 2.82 -8.08
C GLY A 101 9.63 2.36 -6.71
N VAL A 102 9.62 1.05 -6.42
CA VAL A 102 9.30 0.51 -5.09
C VAL A 102 10.36 0.93 -4.09
N LEU A 103 11.65 0.80 -4.40
CA LEU A 103 12.72 1.30 -3.54
C LEU A 103 12.64 2.81 -3.30
N ALA A 104 12.34 3.60 -4.33
CA ALA A 104 12.16 5.03 -4.17
C ALA A 104 11.01 5.34 -3.20
N ARG A 105 9.94 4.53 -3.18
CA ARG A 105 8.85 4.69 -2.22
C ARG A 105 9.26 4.45 -0.76
N THR A 106 10.36 3.75 -0.50
CA THR A 106 10.84 3.54 0.87
C THR A 106 11.62 4.73 1.41
N LYS A 107 12.05 5.67 0.56
CA LYS A 107 12.80 6.86 0.96
C LYS A 107 11.83 7.96 1.44
N PRO A 108 11.81 8.31 2.74
CA PRO A 108 10.81 9.24 3.30
C PRO A 108 10.86 10.63 2.66
N SER A 109 12.04 11.05 2.18
CA SER A 109 12.28 12.35 1.54
C SER A 109 11.49 12.55 0.24
N PHE A 110 10.97 11.51 -0.41
CA PHE A 110 10.04 11.72 -1.53
C PHE A 110 8.63 12.13 -1.08
N PHE A 111 8.28 11.88 0.18
CA PHE A 111 6.93 12.12 0.71
C PHE A 111 6.90 13.30 1.67
N TYR A 112 7.95 13.51 2.45
CA TYR A 112 8.04 14.58 3.43
C TYR A 112 9.49 15.00 3.68
N ASN A 113 9.80 16.29 3.45
CA ASN A 113 11.11 16.91 3.68
C ASN A 113 11.03 18.02 4.74
N GLY A 114 10.13 17.87 5.71
CA GLY A 114 9.90 18.85 6.78
C GLY A 114 8.70 19.79 6.56
N PRO A 115 8.40 20.64 7.55
CA PRO A 115 7.27 21.56 7.52
C PRO A 115 7.30 22.46 6.28
N GLY A 116 6.14 22.73 5.69
CA GLY A 116 6.03 23.55 4.46
C GLY A 116 6.51 22.87 3.17
N SER A 117 7.26 21.75 3.24
CA SER A 117 7.74 21.06 2.03
C SER A 117 6.61 20.44 1.22
N GLN A 118 6.75 20.50 -0.11
CA GLN A 118 5.88 19.79 -1.05
C GLN A 118 6.37 18.34 -1.22
N SER A 119 5.42 17.41 -1.35
CA SER A 119 5.76 16.00 -1.63
C SER A 119 6.28 15.87 -3.06
N LEU A 120 7.44 15.21 -3.21
CA LEU A 120 8.04 14.91 -4.50
C LEU A 120 7.41 13.70 -5.19
N LYS A 121 6.54 12.95 -4.51
CA LYS A 121 5.96 11.69 -5.04
C LYS A 121 5.34 11.87 -6.43
N TYR A 122 4.67 13.00 -6.70
CA TYR A 122 4.02 13.25 -8.00
C TYR A 122 5.05 13.49 -9.10
N LYS A 123 6.13 14.22 -8.80
CA LYS A 123 7.25 14.45 -9.72
C LYS A 123 7.91 13.14 -10.16
N TYR A 124 8.01 12.17 -9.24
CA TYR A 124 8.64 10.88 -9.49
C TYR A 124 7.67 9.75 -9.81
N GLY A 125 6.36 10.01 -9.83
CA GLY A 125 5.34 8.99 -10.09
C GLY A 125 5.21 7.91 -9.03
N LEU A 126 5.55 8.23 -7.77
CA LEU A 126 5.59 7.33 -6.62
C LEU A 126 4.20 7.20 -5.95
N HIS A 127 3.19 6.92 -6.76
CA HIS A 127 1.82 6.69 -6.31
C HIS A 127 1.67 5.35 -5.58
N ASP A 128 0.58 5.16 -4.85
CA ASP A 128 0.30 3.87 -4.21
C ASP A 128 0.15 2.76 -5.30
N LEU A 129 0.45 1.52 -4.93
CA LEU A 129 0.54 0.38 -5.86
C LEU A 129 -0.44 -0.71 -5.44
N SER A 130 -0.88 -1.55 -6.38
CA SER A 130 -1.59 -2.78 -6.03
C SER A 130 -0.64 -3.87 -5.52
N ALA A 131 -1.13 -4.77 -4.68
CA ALA A 131 -0.44 -5.98 -4.27
C ALA A 131 -1.46 -7.08 -3.94
N SER A 132 -1.00 -8.32 -3.88
CA SER A 132 -1.74 -9.42 -3.28
C SER A 132 -1.40 -9.50 -1.79
N LEU A 133 -2.41 -9.61 -0.93
CA LEU A 133 -2.25 -9.97 0.47
C LEU A 133 -2.29 -11.49 0.62
N LEU A 134 -1.27 -12.06 1.25
CA LEU A 134 -1.08 -13.50 1.34
C LEU A 134 -1.80 -14.10 2.55
N THR A 135 -2.40 -15.26 2.32
CA THR A 135 -3.01 -16.11 3.35
C THR A 135 -2.09 -17.29 3.66
N PRO A 136 -1.77 -17.56 4.94
CA PRO A 136 -0.86 -18.64 5.31
C PRO A 136 -1.34 -20.07 4.98
N GLY A 137 -2.63 -20.24 4.69
CA GLY A 137 -3.24 -21.54 4.36
C GLY A 137 -3.06 -21.99 2.91
N LYS A 138 -2.38 -21.23 2.06
CA LYS A 138 -2.15 -21.55 0.64
C LYS A 138 -0.69 -21.25 0.26
N PRO A 139 -0.09 -21.97 -0.70
CA PRO A 139 1.20 -21.59 -1.27
C PRO A 139 1.17 -20.16 -1.84
N ILE A 140 2.30 -19.46 -1.81
CA ILE A 140 2.41 -18.08 -2.31
C ILE A 140 2.08 -18.04 -3.80
N SER A 141 2.62 -18.98 -4.58
CA SER A 141 2.51 -19.07 -6.04
C SER A 141 1.06 -19.21 -6.54
N GLU A 142 0.17 -19.78 -5.72
CA GLU A 142 -1.25 -19.98 -6.04
C GLU A 142 -2.11 -18.73 -5.80
N GLN A 143 -1.57 -17.72 -5.10
CA GLN A 143 -2.30 -16.52 -4.65
C GLN A 143 -2.03 -15.28 -5.51
N LEU A 144 -1.37 -15.45 -6.65
CA LEU A 144 -0.85 -14.35 -7.47
C LEU A 144 -1.69 -14.13 -8.72
N PHE A 145 -1.99 -12.87 -9.01
CA PHE A 145 -2.66 -12.46 -10.25
C PHE A 145 -1.93 -12.93 -11.50
N LEU A 146 -0.59 -12.93 -11.46
CA LEU A 146 0.26 -13.40 -12.55
C LEU A 146 0.66 -14.85 -12.26
N ALA A 147 0.35 -15.75 -13.18
CA ALA A 147 0.80 -17.13 -13.12
C ALA A 147 2.32 -17.16 -13.32
N LEU A 148 3.06 -17.51 -12.27
CA LEU A 148 4.52 -17.58 -12.28
C LEU A 148 5.06 -18.64 -13.25
N ASP A 149 4.28 -19.71 -13.48
CA ASP A 149 4.70 -20.87 -14.28
C ASP A 149 4.37 -20.75 -15.79
N GLN A 150 3.81 -19.62 -16.27
CA GLN A 150 3.46 -19.44 -17.70
C GLN A 150 4.67 -19.16 -18.62
N GLY A 151 5.86 -19.70 -18.32
CA GLY A 151 7.04 -19.61 -19.18
C GLY A 151 7.66 -18.21 -19.32
N LYS A 152 7.17 -17.22 -18.56
CA LYS A 152 7.80 -15.90 -18.45
C LYS A 152 8.93 -15.97 -17.44
N HIS A 153 10.07 -16.52 -17.85
CA HIS A 153 11.30 -16.51 -17.08
C HIS A 153 11.59 -15.09 -16.55
N GLY A 154 11.91 -14.98 -15.26
CA GLY A 154 12.31 -13.71 -14.65
C GLY A 154 11.15 -12.83 -14.13
N ALA A 155 10.03 -13.43 -13.71
CA ALA A 155 9.06 -12.69 -12.91
C ALA A 155 9.69 -12.27 -11.57
N VAL A 156 9.65 -10.97 -11.28
CA VAL A 156 10.21 -10.40 -10.06
C VAL A 156 9.08 -10.18 -9.07
N ALA A 157 9.21 -10.76 -7.90
CA ALA A 157 8.34 -10.56 -6.76
C ALA A 157 8.94 -9.55 -5.77
N VAL A 158 8.07 -8.75 -5.16
CA VAL A 158 8.37 -7.81 -4.10
C VAL A 158 7.56 -8.18 -2.88
N PHE A 159 8.25 -8.55 -1.81
CA PHE A 159 7.65 -8.91 -0.53
C PHE A 159 7.74 -7.74 0.44
N MET A 160 6.61 -7.45 1.11
CA MET A 160 6.53 -6.36 2.07
C MET A 160 5.55 -6.71 3.19
N PRO A 161 6.02 -6.78 4.45
CA PRO A 161 5.14 -6.88 5.60
C PRO A 161 4.27 -5.64 5.75
N LEU A 162 3.09 -5.86 6.32
CA LEU A 162 2.15 -4.81 6.67
C LEU A 162 2.14 -4.64 8.20
N PRO A 163 1.79 -3.44 8.70
CA PRO A 163 1.52 -3.23 10.12
C PRO A 163 0.32 -4.05 10.60
N GLU A 164 0.20 -4.20 11.91
CA GLU A 164 -1.03 -4.70 12.51
C GLU A 164 -2.21 -3.73 12.26
N PRO A 165 -3.45 -4.23 12.12
CA PRO A 165 -4.67 -3.43 12.01
C PRO A 165 -4.74 -2.24 12.98
N GLU A 166 -4.41 -2.46 14.25
CA GLU A 166 -4.58 -1.45 15.29
C GLU A 166 -3.56 -0.30 15.14
N ASP A 167 -2.36 -0.57 14.61
CA ASP A 167 -1.38 0.48 14.31
C ASP A 167 -1.84 1.37 13.15
N MET A 168 -2.52 0.77 12.16
CA MET A 168 -3.12 1.55 11.07
C MET A 168 -4.31 2.38 11.57
N TYR A 169 -5.11 1.84 12.47
CA TYR A 169 -6.21 2.56 13.12
C TYR A 169 -5.70 3.77 13.90
N LEU A 170 -4.65 3.62 14.71
CA LEU A 170 -4.02 4.73 15.42
C LEU A 170 -3.58 5.85 14.47
N LEU A 171 -2.89 5.50 13.39
CA LEU A 171 -2.49 6.49 12.39
C LEU A 171 -3.72 7.17 11.76
N HIS A 172 -4.82 6.45 11.54
CA HIS A 172 -6.06 7.02 11.02
C HIS A 172 -6.75 7.96 12.02
N ALA A 173 -6.81 7.59 13.30
CA ALA A 173 -7.34 8.44 14.36
C ALA A 173 -6.57 9.77 14.44
N VAL A 174 -5.25 9.71 14.34
CA VAL A 174 -4.40 10.91 14.26
C VAL A 174 -4.74 11.76 13.02
N ASP A 175 -5.00 11.15 11.85
CA ASP A 175 -5.41 11.87 10.61
C ASP A 175 -6.65 12.73 10.83
N HIS A 176 -7.62 12.26 11.62
CA HIS A 176 -8.83 13.02 11.95
C HIS A 176 -8.52 14.21 12.86
N ILE A 177 -7.70 14.01 13.89
CA ILE A 177 -7.29 15.08 14.80
C ILE A 177 -6.52 16.18 14.05
N VAL A 178 -5.52 15.81 13.24
CA VAL A 178 -4.70 16.81 12.52
C VAL A 178 -5.50 17.56 11.44
N LYS A 179 -6.55 16.94 10.87
CA LYS A 179 -7.47 17.64 9.95
C LYS A 179 -8.33 18.67 10.69
N LYS A 180 -8.74 18.35 11.92
CA LYS A 180 -9.52 19.27 12.78
C LYS A 180 -8.65 20.39 13.35
N TYR A 181 -7.37 20.12 13.62
CA TYR A 181 -6.41 21.03 14.24
C TYR A 181 -5.11 21.13 13.42
N PRO A 182 -5.12 21.80 12.25
CA PRO A 182 -3.96 21.83 11.33
C PRO A 182 -2.73 22.55 11.90
N GLU A 183 -2.90 23.41 12.90
CA GLU A 183 -1.81 24.11 13.60
C GLU A 183 -1.14 23.26 14.71
N SER A 184 -1.69 22.08 15.01
CA SER A 184 -1.16 21.22 16.07
C SER A 184 0.26 20.73 15.76
N PRO A 185 1.16 20.64 16.75
CA PRO A 185 2.48 20.00 16.58
C PRO A 185 2.38 18.54 16.11
N LEU A 186 1.23 17.90 16.33
CA LEU A 186 0.93 16.55 15.84
C LEU A 186 0.92 16.47 14.30
N CYS A 187 0.65 17.57 13.59
CA CYS A 187 0.59 17.60 12.13
C CYS A 187 1.93 17.23 11.48
N SER A 188 3.01 17.83 11.97
CA SER A 188 4.37 17.55 11.47
C SER A 188 4.78 16.11 11.76
N LEU A 189 4.48 15.64 12.98
CA LEU A 189 4.76 14.27 13.42
C LEU A 189 3.99 13.24 12.58
N PHE A 190 2.71 13.49 12.35
CA PHE A 190 1.85 12.64 11.55
C PHE A 190 2.31 12.55 10.08
N ARG A 191 2.72 13.68 9.48
CA ARG A 191 3.26 13.69 8.11
C ARG A 191 4.54 12.86 8.02
N GLU A 192 5.38 12.93 9.05
CA GLU A 192 6.58 12.10 9.16
C GLU A 192 6.24 10.61 9.29
N TYR A 193 5.29 10.24 10.16
CA TYR A 193 4.88 8.85 10.31
C TYR A 193 4.28 8.30 9.01
N ARG A 194 3.45 9.09 8.32
CA ARG A 194 2.91 8.69 7.00
C ARG A 194 3.93 8.58 5.89
N SER A 195 5.06 9.29 5.97
CA SER A 195 6.17 9.12 5.01
C SER A 195 7.03 7.90 5.32
N LYS A 196 6.91 7.32 6.51
CA LYS A 196 7.71 6.19 7.00
C LYS A 196 6.92 4.92 7.33
N MET A 197 5.59 4.92 7.24
CA MET A 197 4.75 3.74 7.54
C MET A 197 4.16 3.16 6.26
N THR A 198 4.55 1.92 5.97
CA THR A 198 3.87 1.10 4.95
C THR A 198 2.47 0.80 5.44
N ARG A 199 1.46 0.95 4.58
CA ARG A 199 0.06 0.76 4.99
C ARG A 199 -0.85 0.47 3.82
N ILE A 200 -1.97 -0.16 4.13
CA ILE A 200 -3.04 -0.39 3.17
C ILE A 200 -3.89 0.88 3.04
N LYS A 201 -4.40 1.12 1.83
CA LYS A 201 -5.31 2.22 1.51
C LYS A 201 -6.69 1.76 1.11
N LEU A 202 -6.76 0.61 0.43
CA LEU A 202 -7.97 -0.05 -0.01
C LEU A 202 -7.70 -1.54 0.09
N ALA A 203 -8.66 -2.32 0.55
CA ALA A 203 -8.56 -3.77 0.60
C ALA A 203 -9.85 -4.43 0.12
N TYR A 204 -9.70 -5.48 -0.68
CA TYR A 204 -10.82 -6.26 -1.17
C TYR A 204 -10.43 -7.74 -1.28
N GLU A 205 -11.39 -8.61 -0.99
CA GLU A 205 -11.27 -10.07 -1.11
C GLU A 205 -11.13 -10.56 -2.57
N ASN A 206 -11.19 -9.65 -3.56
CA ASN A 206 -11.05 -9.96 -4.98
C ASN A 206 -10.21 -8.87 -5.67
N ASP A 207 -10.16 -8.90 -7.00
CA ASP A 207 -9.65 -7.79 -7.83
C ASP A 207 -10.46 -6.50 -7.56
N ILE A 208 -9.81 -5.49 -6.99
CA ILE A 208 -10.36 -4.14 -6.78
C ILE A 208 -10.59 -3.49 -8.15
N GLY A 209 -9.84 -3.88 -9.20
CA GLY A 209 -9.84 -3.17 -10.47
C GLY A 209 -9.41 -1.72 -10.29
N ALA A 210 -8.48 -1.49 -9.36
CA ALA A 210 -8.09 -0.15 -8.95
C ALA A 210 -7.34 0.58 -10.06
N GLN A 211 -7.66 1.86 -10.23
CA GLN A 211 -7.14 2.75 -11.25
C GLN A 211 -6.78 4.11 -10.67
N MET A 212 -5.97 4.86 -11.42
CA MET A 212 -5.75 6.27 -11.12
C MET A 212 -6.98 7.10 -11.46
N THR A 213 -7.44 7.88 -10.48
CA THR A 213 -8.55 8.81 -10.62
C THR A 213 -8.10 10.23 -10.30
N ALA A 214 -8.55 11.19 -11.11
CA ALA A 214 -8.37 12.62 -10.85
C ALA A 214 -9.46 13.07 -9.86
N PHE A 215 -9.06 13.65 -8.73
CA PHE A 215 -10.00 14.03 -7.66
C PHE A 215 -10.30 15.54 -7.63
N ASP A 216 -9.64 16.36 -8.45
CA ASP A 216 -9.79 17.82 -8.41
C ASP A 216 -10.68 18.33 -9.54
N ARG A 217 -11.94 18.63 -9.22
CA ARG A 217 -12.95 19.16 -10.16
C ARG A 217 -12.83 20.67 -10.42
N ARG A 218 -12.01 21.41 -9.65
CA ARG A 218 -12.14 22.88 -9.57
C ARG A 218 -11.14 23.68 -10.40
N SER A 219 -10.09 23.06 -10.95
CA SER A 219 -9.13 23.78 -11.79
C SER A 219 -9.59 23.77 -13.25
N SER A 220 -9.73 24.94 -13.87
CA SER A 220 -10.02 25.08 -15.31
C SER A 220 -8.82 24.73 -16.20
N SER A 221 -7.63 24.50 -15.63
CA SER A 221 -6.42 24.12 -16.35
C SER A 221 -5.62 23.05 -15.60
N PRO A 222 -5.37 21.87 -16.18
CA PRO A 222 -4.56 20.84 -15.57
C PRO A 222 -3.15 21.37 -15.27
N LYS A 223 -2.84 21.65 -14.00
CA LYS A 223 -1.44 21.87 -13.62
C LYS A 223 -0.79 20.51 -13.41
N LEU A 224 0.42 20.34 -13.94
CA LEU A 224 1.26 19.18 -13.66
C LEU A 224 1.38 19.04 -12.12
N GLY A 225 0.81 17.97 -11.55
CA GLY A 225 0.75 17.78 -10.08
C GLY A 225 -0.64 17.82 -9.44
N GLU A 226 -1.73 17.83 -10.22
CA GLU A 226 -3.06 17.55 -9.66
C GLU A 226 -3.09 16.23 -8.87
N LYS A 227 -3.83 16.24 -7.76
CA LYS A 227 -3.82 15.16 -6.76
C LYS A 227 -4.54 13.91 -7.30
N LEU A 228 -3.83 13.12 -8.08
CA LEU A 228 -4.29 11.78 -8.48
C LEU A 228 -4.30 10.85 -7.27
N LYS A 229 -5.37 10.05 -7.16
CA LYS A 229 -5.51 9.02 -6.14
C LYS A 229 -5.67 7.66 -6.80
N TYR A 230 -5.06 6.65 -6.18
CA TYR A 230 -5.35 5.25 -6.49
C TYR A 230 -6.70 4.94 -5.84
N GLY A 231 -7.65 4.49 -6.65
CA GLY A 231 -9.04 4.30 -6.26
C GLY A 231 -9.67 3.20 -7.09
N LEU A 232 -10.91 2.86 -6.79
CA LEU A 232 -11.73 2.05 -7.68
C LEU A 232 -11.82 2.68 -9.09
N GLY A 233 -11.81 1.83 -10.11
CA GLY A 233 -12.21 2.25 -11.46
C GLY A 233 -13.66 2.74 -11.49
N ARG A 234 -14.14 3.24 -12.64
CA ARG A 234 -15.51 3.80 -12.74
C ARG A 234 -16.61 2.77 -12.49
N LYS A 235 -16.30 1.49 -12.71
CA LYS A 235 -17.25 0.38 -12.75
C LYS A 235 -16.72 -0.77 -11.93
N ILE A 236 -17.56 -1.32 -11.05
CA ILE A 236 -17.30 -2.60 -10.37
C ILE A 236 -18.12 -3.68 -11.07
N LYS A 237 -17.54 -4.87 -11.22
CA LYS A 237 -18.26 -6.07 -11.66
C LYS A 237 -19.06 -6.60 -10.49
N GLU A 238 -20.38 -6.71 -10.64
CA GLU A 238 -21.23 -7.29 -9.59
C GLU A 238 -21.13 -8.81 -9.59
N LYS A 239 -20.92 -9.37 -8.39
CA LYS A 239 -20.90 -10.82 -8.17
C LYS A 239 -22.31 -11.37 -8.43
N GLY A 240 -22.44 -12.33 -9.34
CA GLY A 240 -23.70 -13.01 -9.64
C GLY A 240 -24.60 -12.35 -10.69
N ALA A 241 -24.22 -11.20 -11.26
CA ALA A 241 -24.98 -10.60 -12.35
C ALA A 241 -24.79 -11.39 -13.66
N PRO A 242 -25.87 -11.82 -14.34
CA PRO A 242 -25.78 -12.39 -15.68
C PRO A 242 -25.08 -11.38 -16.62
N ASN A 243 -24.11 -11.84 -17.41
CA ASN A 243 -23.35 -11.03 -18.38
C ASN A 243 -22.41 -9.95 -17.81
N PHE A 244 -21.86 -10.13 -16.59
CA PHE A 244 -20.97 -9.14 -15.97
C PHE A 244 -21.62 -7.76 -15.86
N GLY A 245 -22.80 -7.71 -15.23
CA GLY A 245 -23.40 -6.43 -14.82
C GLY A 245 -22.34 -5.53 -14.20
N THR A 246 -22.13 -4.36 -14.78
CA THR A 246 -21.21 -3.36 -14.25
C THR A 246 -22.05 -2.21 -13.74
N ARG A 247 -21.90 -1.88 -12.45
CA ARG A 247 -22.49 -0.67 -11.89
C ARG A 247 -21.44 0.39 -11.67
N MET A 248 -21.89 1.65 -11.64
CA MET A 248 -21.04 2.78 -11.31
C MET A 248 -20.56 2.67 -9.86
N VAL A 249 -19.31 3.06 -9.66
CA VAL A 249 -18.72 3.16 -8.33
C VAL A 249 -19.29 4.36 -7.58
N THR A 250 -19.69 4.11 -6.34
CA THR A 250 -20.22 5.09 -5.41
C THR A 250 -19.16 5.53 -4.41
N GLN A 251 -19.43 6.61 -3.69
CA GLN A 251 -18.58 7.04 -2.57
C GLN A 251 -18.57 6.00 -1.45
N GLU A 252 -19.71 5.35 -1.19
CA GLU A 252 -19.87 4.27 -0.22
C GLU A 252 -18.96 3.07 -0.54
N ASP A 253 -18.79 2.73 -1.82
CA ASP A 253 -17.84 1.68 -2.21
C ASP A 253 -16.40 2.01 -1.81
N HIS A 254 -16.00 3.26 -2.03
CA HIS A 254 -14.67 3.72 -1.64
C HIS A 254 -14.47 3.72 -0.12
N GLU A 255 -15.49 4.14 0.63
CA GLU A 255 -15.47 4.16 2.09
C GLU A 255 -15.39 2.74 2.64
N ARG A 256 -16.20 1.82 2.13
CA ARG A 256 -16.15 0.39 2.49
C ARG A 256 -14.78 -0.23 2.21
N LEU A 257 -14.16 0.03 1.05
CA LEU A 257 -12.83 -0.50 0.76
C LEU A 257 -11.73 0.12 1.64
N ALA A 258 -11.90 1.39 2.03
CA ALA A 258 -11.00 2.04 2.96
C ALA A 258 -11.18 1.48 4.39
N GLU A 259 -12.41 1.16 4.79
CA GLU A 259 -12.73 0.49 6.05
C GLU A 259 -12.13 -0.92 6.09
N ASN A 260 -12.31 -1.71 5.02
CA ASN A 260 -11.68 -3.01 4.84
C ASN A 260 -10.15 -2.95 4.97
N ALA A 261 -9.51 -1.82 4.65
CA ALA A 261 -8.06 -1.68 4.81
C ALA A 261 -7.62 -1.76 6.27
N PHE A 262 -8.47 -1.35 7.22
CA PHE A 262 -8.23 -1.52 8.65
C PHE A 262 -8.55 -2.95 9.10
N HIS A 263 -9.55 -3.58 8.48
CA HIS A 263 -9.98 -4.96 8.75
C HIS A 263 -9.39 -5.97 7.77
N TYR A 264 -8.17 -5.73 7.29
CA TYR A 264 -7.64 -6.49 6.15
C TYR A 264 -7.37 -7.97 6.47
N LYS A 265 -7.24 -8.32 7.75
CA LYS A 265 -7.13 -9.73 8.15
C LYS A 265 -8.46 -10.46 7.96
N ASP A 266 -9.58 -9.76 8.11
CA ASP A 266 -10.91 -10.33 7.96
C ASP A 266 -11.23 -10.65 6.50
N ILE A 267 -10.71 -9.84 5.55
CA ILE A 267 -10.91 -10.11 4.11
C ILE A 267 -10.24 -11.41 3.64
N LEU A 268 -9.26 -11.93 4.39
CA LEU A 268 -8.61 -13.21 4.11
C LEU A 268 -9.49 -14.40 4.50
N THR A 269 -10.46 -14.19 5.38
CA THR A 269 -11.36 -15.22 5.90
C THR A 269 -12.70 -15.27 5.17
N ALA A 270 -13.07 -14.17 4.48
CA ALA A 270 -14.43 -13.90 4.03
C ALA A 270 -14.98 -14.97 3.07
N GLU A 271 -14.17 -15.56 2.17
CA GLU A 271 -14.55 -16.76 1.44
C GLU A 271 -13.31 -17.57 1.02
N LYS A 272 -13.25 -18.87 1.36
CA LYS A 272 -12.19 -19.81 0.88
C LYS A 272 -12.00 -19.84 -0.64
N ARG A 273 -12.94 -19.24 -1.39
CA ARG A 273 -13.00 -19.18 -2.86
C ARG A 273 -12.34 -17.94 -3.47
N ALA A 274 -12.03 -16.91 -2.69
CA ALA A 274 -11.25 -15.77 -3.19
C ALA A 274 -9.90 -16.29 -3.70
N LYS A 275 -9.66 -16.12 -5.01
CA LYS A 275 -8.42 -16.54 -5.66
C LYS A 275 -7.29 -15.53 -5.36
N TYR A 276 -7.65 -14.27 -5.17
CA TYR A 276 -6.72 -13.16 -5.00
C TYR A 276 -7.28 -12.17 -3.98
N ASN A 277 -6.46 -11.73 -3.02
CA ASN A 277 -6.82 -10.67 -2.10
C ASN A 277 -6.08 -9.40 -2.54
N GLU A 278 -6.71 -8.56 -3.36
CA GLU A 278 -6.04 -7.33 -3.81
C GLU A 278 -6.11 -6.25 -2.73
N ILE A 279 -4.96 -5.61 -2.53
CA ILE A 279 -4.83 -4.42 -1.70
C ILE A 279 -4.17 -3.31 -2.50
N THR A 280 -4.51 -2.06 -2.17
CA THR A 280 -3.71 -0.90 -2.55
C THR A 280 -2.80 -0.53 -1.40
N ILE A 281 -1.50 -0.56 -1.61
CA ILE A 281 -0.47 -0.35 -0.60
C ILE A 281 0.33 0.93 -0.87
N ALA A 282 0.55 1.69 0.18
CA ALA A 282 1.52 2.77 0.22
C ALA A 282 2.85 2.23 0.76
N TYR A 283 3.70 1.65 -0.09
CA TYR A 283 5.05 1.19 0.30
C TYR A 283 5.86 2.34 0.92
N ARG A 284 6.41 2.18 2.12
CA ARG A 284 7.31 3.16 2.77
C ARG A 284 8.46 2.42 3.45
N GLN A 285 9.29 3.17 4.17
CA GLN A 285 10.38 2.61 4.96
C GLN A 285 9.84 1.55 5.94
N HIS A 286 10.38 0.34 5.92
CA HIS A 286 10.10 -0.67 6.95
C HIS A 286 11.26 -0.72 7.94
N GLY A 287 10.94 -0.83 9.23
CA GLY A 287 11.92 -0.63 10.31
C GLY A 287 12.64 0.71 10.20
N ASP A 288 13.81 0.84 10.80
CA ASP A 288 14.62 2.06 10.74
C ASP A 288 15.39 2.24 9.41
N GLY A 289 15.11 1.40 8.41
CA GLY A 289 15.84 1.34 7.14
C GLY A 289 17.00 0.35 7.14
N SER A 290 17.27 -0.34 8.25
CA SER A 290 18.24 -1.45 8.32
C SER A 290 17.65 -2.81 7.90
N THR A 291 16.33 -2.91 7.73
CA THR A 291 15.67 -4.17 7.39
C THR A 291 15.88 -4.55 5.93
N SER A 292 15.83 -5.86 5.64
CA SER A 292 15.87 -6.39 4.26
C SER A 292 14.64 -6.04 3.41
N PHE A 293 13.61 -5.39 3.99
CA PHE A 293 12.37 -5.06 3.28
C PHE A 293 12.41 -3.71 2.57
N PRO A 294 11.82 -3.60 1.36
CA PRO A 294 11.17 -4.65 0.59
C PRO A 294 12.19 -5.67 0.06
N MET A 295 11.82 -6.95 0.10
CA MET A 295 12.66 -8.03 -0.43
C MET A 295 12.26 -8.33 -1.86
N PHE A 296 13.26 -8.49 -2.73
CA PHE A 296 13.06 -8.80 -4.15
C PHE A 296 13.47 -10.24 -4.41
N GLY A 297 12.64 -11.00 -5.11
CA GLY A 297 12.92 -12.40 -5.41
C GLY A 297 12.44 -12.83 -6.78
N VAL A 298 13.12 -13.78 -7.39
CA VAL A 298 12.73 -14.39 -8.67
C VAL A 298 12.20 -15.79 -8.41
N TRP A 299 11.04 -16.11 -8.98
CA TRP A 299 10.45 -17.44 -8.81
C TRP A 299 11.31 -18.54 -9.45
N ASN A 300 11.54 -19.59 -8.68
CA ASN A 300 12.21 -20.82 -9.09
C ASN A 300 11.24 -21.99 -8.95
N SER A 301 10.66 -22.39 -10.07
CA SER A 301 9.62 -23.42 -10.12
C SER A 301 10.13 -24.82 -9.78
N HIS A 302 11.43 -25.08 -9.93
CA HIS A 302 12.04 -26.39 -9.64
C HIS A 302 12.12 -26.67 -8.14
N VAL A 303 12.52 -25.66 -7.36
CA VAL A 303 12.63 -25.77 -5.88
C VAL A 303 11.45 -25.15 -5.14
N LYS A 304 10.46 -24.62 -5.87
CA LYS A 304 9.28 -23.95 -5.33
C LYS A 304 9.67 -22.89 -4.29
N SER A 305 10.51 -21.96 -4.71
CA SER A 305 10.97 -20.84 -3.88
C SER A 305 11.22 -19.59 -4.71
N PHE A 306 11.37 -18.44 -4.05
CA PHE A 306 11.88 -17.21 -4.65
C PHE A 306 13.35 -17.04 -4.26
N ASP A 307 14.23 -16.94 -5.26
CA ASP A 307 15.64 -16.66 -5.08
C ASP A 307 15.82 -15.15 -4.85
N VAL A 308 16.24 -14.76 -3.65
CA VAL A 308 16.30 -13.35 -3.22
C VAL A 308 17.55 -12.68 -3.79
N PHE A 309 17.40 -11.49 -4.34
CA PHE A 309 18.50 -10.70 -4.89
C PHE A 309 18.45 -9.25 -4.38
N ASP A 310 19.62 -8.61 -4.31
CA ASP A 310 19.70 -7.17 -4.06
C ASP A 310 19.41 -6.44 -5.38
N ILE A 311 18.38 -5.61 -5.38
CA ILE A 311 17.91 -4.93 -6.57
C ILE A 311 18.91 -3.87 -7.09
N ASN A 312 19.79 -3.32 -6.23
CA ASN A 312 20.75 -2.30 -6.67
C ASN A 312 21.94 -2.91 -7.42
N SER A 313 22.41 -4.08 -6.99
CA SER A 313 23.53 -4.82 -7.57
C SER A 313 23.10 -5.89 -8.57
N GLY A 314 21.84 -6.31 -8.53
CA GLY A 314 21.32 -7.45 -9.29
C GLY A 314 21.83 -8.82 -8.79
N GLN A 315 22.61 -8.86 -7.71
CA GLN A 315 23.23 -10.09 -7.22
C GLN A 315 22.30 -10.86 -6.28
N TYR A 316 22.26 -12.19 -6.45
CA TYR A 316 21.57 -13.07 -5.51
C TYR A 316 22.26 -13.07 -4.15
N THR A 317 21.45 -12.99 -3.10
CA THR A 317 21.92 -12.96 -1.70
C THR A 317 22.20 -14.36 -1.13
N GLY A 318 21.75 -15.41 -1.83
CA GLY A 318 21.73 -16.79 -1.33
C GLY A 318 20.50 -17.12 -0.47
N GLU A 319 19.75 -16.11 -0.01
CA GLU A 319 18.49 -16.30 0.71
C GLU A 319 17.39 -16.81 -0.24
N LYS A 320 16.51 -17.67 0.29
CA LYS A 320 15.35 -18.22 -0.43
C LYS A 320 14.08 -18.02 0.38
N ILE A 321 13.03 -17.53 -0.27
CA ILE A 321 11.67 -17.51 0.29
C ILE A 321 10.94 -18.73 -0.24
N LEU A 322 10.66 -19.72 0.62
CA LEU A 322 9.91 -20.90 0.21
C LEU A 322 8.47 -20.54 -0.16
N ASP A 323 7.90 -21.26 -1.12
CA ASP A 323 6.50 -21.06 -1.54
C ASP A 323 5.50 -21.30 -0.40
N CYS A 324 5.89 -22.13 0.58
CA CYS A 324 5.23 -22.29 1.87
C CYS A 324 6.26 -21.99 2.97
N PRO A 325 6.37 -20.74 3.45
CA PRO A 325 7.30 -20.40 4.52
C PRO A 325 7.08 -21.28 5.77
N PRO A 326 8.15 -21.79 6.41
CA PRO A 326 8.01 -22.64 7.58
C PRO A 326 7.39 -21.86 8.73
N ARG A 327 6.62 -22.54 9.60
CA ARG A 327 6.16 -21.91 10.86
C ARG A 327 7.36 -21.71 11.76
N LEU A 328 7.47 -20.52 12.36
CA LEU A 328 8.42 -20.30 13.44
C LEU A 328 7.94 -21.11 14.65
N GLY A 329 8.82 -21.93 15.19
CA GLY A 329 8.55 -22.79 16.35
C GLY A 329 8.61 -22.03 17.67
#